data_AF-A0A838K2N3-F1
#
_entry.id   AF-A0A838K2N3-F1
#
_cell.length_a   1.000
_cell.length_b   1.000
_cell.length_c   1.000
_cell.angle_alpha   90.00
_cell.angle_beta   90.00
_cell.angle_gamma   90.00
#
_symmetry.space_group_name_H-M   'P 1'
#
loop_
_entity.id
_entity.type
_entity.pdbx_description
1 polymer ?
#
loop_
_entity_poly.entity_id
_entity_poly.type
_entity_poly.pdbx_seq_one_letter_code
_entity_poly.pdbx_strand_id
1 'polypeptide(L)'
;LRMVEYTDAAIATRIVTPDTPNEAIMFPSMAVYVHAHEPGERADLHTHAEHHVLVMRSGRMRWTVDGQTIDAAAGTVIVAPAGTDHGFEVLGRSTA
;
A
#
# COMPACT_ATOMS: atom_id res chain seq x y z
N LEU A 1 10.06 0.20 -11.25
CA LEU A 1 9.89 -0.03 -9.80
C LEU A 1 11.17 0.36 -9.06
N ARG A 2 11.03 1.12 -7.98
CA ARG A 2 12.12 1.34 -7.01
C ARG A 2 12.52 0.00 -6.38
N MET A 3 13.79 -0.15 -6.04
CA MET A 3 14.29 -1.35 -5.35
C MET A 3 13.56 -1.50 -4.01
N VAL A 4 13.11 -2.72 -3.71
CA VAL A 4 12.49 -3.09 -2.44
C VAL A 4 13.45 -4.02 -1.72
N GLU A 5 13.82 -3.68 -0.49
CA GLU A 5 14.58 -4.58 0.38
C GLU A 5 13.63 -5.56 1.08
N TYR A 6 14.02 -6.83 1.19
CA TYR A 6 13.25 -7.83 1.94
C TYR A 6 13.91 -8.08 3.28
N THR A 7 13.15 -7.94 4.36
CA THR A 7 13.63 -8.04 5.73
C THR A 7 12.73 -8.92 6.58
N ASP A 8 13.16 -9.23 7.80
CA ASP A 8 12.43 -10.08 8.75
C ASP A 8 12.49 -9.52 10.17
N ALA A 9 12.03 -10.32 11.14
CA ALA A 9 12.03 -9.93 12.55
C ALA A 9 13.41 -9.61 13.13
N ALA A 10 14.52 -10.02 12.53
CA ALA A 10 15.86 -9.70 13.00
C ALA A 10 16.30 -8.30 12.54
N ILE A 11 16.04 -7.95 11.28
CA ILE A 11 16.66 -6.78 10.63
C ILE A 11 15.68 -5.69 10.17
N ALA A 12 14.37 -5.90 10.31
CA ALA A 12 13.37 -4.95 9.80
C ALA A 12 13.43 -3.55 10.43
N THR A 13 13.07 -2.53 9.64
CA THR A 13 12.82 -1.18 10.13
C THR A 13 11.69 -1.19 11.17
N ARG A 14 11.96 -0.58 12.35
CA ARG A 14 11.00 -0.58 13.48
C ARG A 14 10.07 0.63 13.50
N ILE A 15 10.46 1.71 12.83
CA ILE A 15 9.71 2.98 12.80
C ILE A 15 9.62 3.44 11.35
N VAL A 16 8.40 3.49 10.81
CA VAL A 16 8.13 3.89 9.43
C VAL A 16 7.53 5.30 9.42
N THR A 17 8.18 6.21 8.70
CA THR A 17 7.72 7.58 8.42
C THR A 17 7.58 7.76 6.92
N PRO A 18 6.83 8.73 6.36
CA PRO A 18 6.64 8.86 4.91
C PRO A 18 7.92 8.83 4.04
N ASP A 19 9.08 9.17 4.61
CA ASP A 19 10.37 9.18 3.92
C ASP A 19 11.17 7.87 4.05
N THR A 20 10.69 6.88 4.82
CA THR A 20 11.31 5.55 4.92
C THR A 20 11.36 4.90 3.52
N PRO A 21 12.54 4.39 3.09
CA PRO A 21 12.69 3.67 1.83
C PRO A 21 11.75 2.47 1.68
N ASN A 22 11.66 1.93 0.47
CA ASN A 22 10.81 0.77 0.22
C ASN A 22 11.37 -0.49 0.90
N GLU A 23 10.53 -1.21 1.63
CA GLU A 23 10.87 -2.41 2.39
C GLU A 23 9.67 -3.37 2.43
N ALA A 24 9.92 -4.65 2.19
CA ALA A 24 8.97 -5.74 2.38
C ALA A 24 9.40 -6.55 3.61
N ILE A 25 8.69 -6.31 4.72
CA ILE A 25 8.99 -6.93 6.01
C ILE A 25 8.16 -8.20 6.13
N MET A 26 8.83 -9.35 6.22
CA MET A 26 8.21 -10.67 6.25
C MET A 26 8.23 -11.25 7.67
N PHE A 27 7.07 -11.37 8.29
CA PHE A 27 6.87 -12.12 9.54
C PHE A 27 6.15 -13.45 9.24
N PRO A 28 6.23 -14.45 10.14
CA PRO A 28 5.58 -15.75 9.92
C PRO A 28 4.07 -15.69 9.65
N SER A 29 3.37 -14.68 10.17
CA SER A 29 1.91 -14.53 10.07
C SER A 29 1.46 -13.19 9.52
N MET A 30 2.38 -12.36 9.01
CA MET A 30 2.07 -11.01 8.52
C MET A 30 3.17 -10.54 7.58
N ALA A 31 2.80 -9.87 6.49
CA ALA A 31 3.72 -9.08 5.70
C ALA A 31 3.39 -7.59 5.87
N VAL A 32 4.41 -6.75 6.00
CA VAL A 32 4.25 -5.29 5.99
C VAL A 32 5.02 -4.74 4.80
N TYR A 33 4.30 -4.07 3.90
CA TYR A 33 4.89 -3.45 2.72
C TYR A 33 4.98 -1.94 2.91
N VAL A 34 6.20 -1.43 2.95
CA VAL A 34 6.50 -0.01 2.86
C VAL A 34 6.82 0.24 1.38
N HIS A 35 5.87 0.81 0.63
CA HIS A 35 6.03 0.99 -0.82
C HIS A 35 5.66 2.41 -1.25
N ALA A 36 6.52 3.01 -2.08
CA ALA A 36 6.23 4.21 -2.85
C ALA A 36 6.10 3.86 -4.33
N HIS A 37 4.99 4.26 -4.93
CA HIS A 37 4.68 4.07 -6.35
C HIS A 37 4.87 5.35 -7.14
N GLU A 38 5.24 5.22 -8.41
CA GLU A 38 5.35 6.37 -9.32
C GLU A 38 3.96 6.76 -9.89
N PRO A 39 3.73 8.04 -10.24
CA PRO A 39 2.47 8.47 -10.83
C PRO A 39 2.12 7.68 -12.09
N GLY A 40 0.86 7.26 -12.22
CA GLY A 40 0.37 6.45 -13.34
C GLY A 40 0.57 4.94 -13.18
N GLU A 41 1.29 4.47 -12.14
CA GLU A 41 1.27 3.05 -11.78
C GLU A 41 -0.14 2.63 -11.36
N ARG A 42 -0.51 1.38 -11.67
CA ARG A 42 -1.83 0.82 -11.37
C ARG A 42 -1.75 -0.65 -11.01
N ALA A 43 -2.69 -1.11 -10.20
CA ALA A 43 -3.04 -2.51 -10.04
C ALA A 43 -4.49 -2.70 -10.49
N ASP A 44 -4.71 -3.60 -11.44
CA ASP A 44 -6.05 -3.97 -11.90
C ASP A 44 -6.86 -4.57 -10.74
N LEU A 45 -8.19 -4.56 -10.85
CA LEU A 45 -9.05 -5.19 -9.86
C LEU A 45 -8.74 -6.68 -9.74
N HIS A 46 -8.48 -7.12 -8.52
CA HIS A 46 -8.20 -8.51 -8.20
C HIS A 46 -8.57 -8.81 -6.75
N THR A 47 -8.49 -10.09 -6.39
CA THR A 47 -8.67 -10.54 -5.02
C THR A 47 -7.74 -11.70 -4.68
N HIS A 48 -7.56 -11.95 -3.39
CA HIS A 48 -6.71 -13.01 -2.85
C HIS A 48 -7.14 -13.39 -1.42
N ALA A 49 -6.49 -14.40 -0.85
CA ALA A 49 -6.87 -14.98 0.44
C ALA A 49 -6.34 -14.17 1.65
N GLU A 50 -5.38 -13.29 1.43
CA GLU A 50 -4.82 -12.41 2.44
C GLU A 50 -5.75 -11.21 2.70
N HIS A 51 -5.85 -10.79 3.96
CA HIS A 51 -6.48 -9.52 4.34
C HIS A 51 -5.49 -8.38 4.13
N HIS A 52 -5.94 -7.27 3.56
CA HIS A 52 -5.15 -6.04 3.44
C HIS A 52 -5.71 -4.92 4.32
N VAL A 53 -4.80 -4.28 5.06
CA VAL A 53 -4.99 -2.97 5.69
C VAL A 53 -3.91 -2.05 5.14
N LEU A 54 -4.30 -1.12 4.28
CA LEU A 54 -3.38 -0.21 3.58
C LEU A 54 -3.55 1.20 4.14
N VAL A 55 -2.44 1.81 4.56
CA VAL A 55 -2.45 3.16 5.11
C VAL A 55 -1.77 4.10 4.13
N MET A 56 -2.52 5.09 3.63
CA MET A 56 -1.96 6.15 2.81
C MET A 56 -1.11 7.07 3.70
N ARG A 57 0.22 7.01 3.52
CA ARG A 57 1.19 7.81 4.28
C ARG A 57 1.44 9.20 3.68
N SER A 58 1.36 9.30 2.36
CA SER A 58 1.56 10.52 1.58
C SER A 58 0.98 10.34 0.17
N GLY A 59 0.93 11.42 -0.62
CA GLY A 59 0.49 11.36 -2.02
C GLY A 59 -1.03 11.17 -2.20
N ARG A 60 -1.41 10.79 -3.42
CA ARG A 60 -2.81 10.59 -3.86
C ARG A 60 -2.91 9.32 -4.71
N MET A 61 -3.89 8.48 -4.39
CA MET A 61 -4.22 7.28 -5.16
C MET A 61 -5.74 7.14 -5.27
N ARG A 62 -6.23 6.75 -6.44
CA ARG A 62 -7.61 6.33 -6.61
C ARG A 62 -7.70 4.85 -6.28
N TRP A 63 -8.46 4.51 -5.26
CA TRP A 63 -8.73 3.13 -4.87
C TRP A 63 -10.14 2.75 -5.29
N THR A 64 -10.31 1.52 -5.75
CA THR A 64 -11.62 0.87 -5.86
C THR A 64 -11.59 -0.38 -4.99
N VAL A 65 -12.55 -0.50 -4.07
CA VAL A 65 -12.69 -1.64 -3.14
C VAL A 65 -14.16 -1.98 -3.03
N ASP A 66 -14.51 -3.23 -3.30
CA ASP A 66 -15.91 -3.72 -3.28
C ASP A 66 -16.88 -2.82 -4.08
N GLY A 67 -16.43 -2.38 -5.27
CA GLY A 67 -17.19 -1.49 -6.14
C GLY A 67 -17.28 -0.03 -5.70
N GLN A 68 -16.72 0.34 -4.54
CA GLN A 68 -16.65 1.72 -4.07
C GLN A 68 -15.32 2.36 -4.49
N THR A 69 -15.38 3.57 -5.05
CA THR A 69 -14.18 4.31 -5.48
C THR A 69 -13.95 5.56 -4.63
N ILE A 70 -12.70 5.80 -4.23
CA ILE A 70 -12.26 6.98 -3.48
C ILE A 70 -10.90 7.48 -3.99
N ASP A 71 -10.75 8.80 -4.08
CA ASP A 71 -9.44 9.45 -4.25
C ASP A 71 -8.78 9.62 -2.87
N ALA A 72 -8.11 8.56 -2.42
CA ALA A 72 -7.45 8.51 -1.13
C ALA A 72 -6.25 9.48 -1.05
N ALA A 73 -6.08 10.07 0.13
CA ALA A 73 -4.96 10.95 0.48
C ALA A 73 -4.33 10.49 1.81
N ALA A 74 -3.25 11.16 2.24
CA ALA A 74 -2.59 10.86 3.51
C ALA A 74 -3.59 10.79 4.68
N GLY A 75 -3.48 9.75 5.51
CA GLY A 75 -4.39 9.45 6.62
C GLY A 75 -5.59 8.59 6.25
N THR A 76 -5.85 8.34 4.95
CA THR A 76 -6.86 7.37 4.52
C THR A 76 -6.38 5.95 4.82
N VAL A 77 -7.28 5.13 5.37
CA VAL A 77 -7.04 3.69 5.57
C VAL A 77 -8.00 2.91 4.68
N ILE A 78 -7.45 2.02 3.87
CA ILE A 78 -8.18 1.11 3.01
C ILE A 78 -8.16 -0.27 3.67
N VAL A 79 -9.33 -0.89 3.83
CA VAL A 79 -9.45 -2.23 4.39
C VAL A 79 -10.10 -3.12 3.34
N ALA A 80 -9.40 -4.15 2.90
CA ALA A 80 -9.88 -5.16 1.96
C ALA A 80 -9.73 -6.54 2.61
N PRO A 81 -10.81 -7.08 3.21
CA PRO A 81 -10.80 -8.45 3.68
C PRO A 81 -10.49 -9.46 2.57
N ALA A 82 -10.12 -10.68 2.96
CA ALA A 82 -9.93 -11.80 2.04
C ALA A 82 -11.15 -11.98 1.12
N GLY A 83 -10.91 -12.17 -0.17
CA GLY A 83 -11.98 -12.29 -1.17
C GLY A 83 -12.64 -10.97 -1.60
N THR A 84 -12.23 -9.83 -1.05
CA THR A 84 -12.71 -8.51 -1.51
C THR A 84 -11.93 -8.08 -2.76
N ASP A 85 -12.66 -7.76 -3.83
CA ASP A 85 -12.06 -7.16 -5.04
C ASP A 85 -11.51 -5.77 -4.72
N HIS A 86 -10.25 -5.53 -5.09
CA HIS A 86 -9.59 -4.25 -4.90
C HIS A 86 -8.53 -3.96 -5.97
N GLY A 87 -8.26 -2.68 -6.19
CA GLY A 87 -7.28 -2.19 -7.15
C GLY A 87 -7.06 -0.68 -6.98
N PHE A 88 -6.02 -0.15 -7.62
CA PHE A 88 -5.68 1.27 -7.49
C PHE A 88 -5.03 1.86 -8.74
N GLU A 89 -5.06 3.19 -8.82
CA GLU A 89 -4.25 4.01 -9.73
C GLU A 89 -3.58 5.14 -8.94
N VAL A 90 -2.30 5.38 -9.22
CA VAL A 90 -1.54 6.46 -8.57
C VAL A 90 -1.77 7.77 -9.30
N LEU A 91 -2.41 8.72 -8.62
CA LEU A 91 -2.74 10.04 -9.17
C LEU A 91 -1.55 11.02 -9.08
N GLY A 92 -0.65 10.80 -8.12
CA GLY A 92 0.58 11.57 -7.95
C GLY A 92 0.71 12.19 -6.56
N ARG A 93 1.36 13.36 -6.48
CA ARG A 93 1.61 14.04 -5.20
C ARG A 93 0.35 14.74 -4.68
N SER A 94 0.31 14.97 -3.37
CA SER A 94 -0.75 15.79 -2.78
C SER A 94 -0.64 17.20 -3.33
N THR A 95 -1.71 17.71 -3.94
CA THR A 95 -1.85 19.15 -4.20
C THR A 95 -2.12 19.82 -2.86
N ALA A 96 -1.26 20.74 -2.46
CA ALA A 96 -1.54 21.65 -1.35
C ALA A 96 -2.73 22.56 -1.70
#